data_AF-A0A6G2UY60-F1
#
_entry.id   AF-A0A6G2UY60-F1
#
_cell.length_a   1.000
_cell.length_b   1.000
_cell.length_c   1.000
_cell.angle_alpha   90.00
_cell.angle_beta   90.00
_cell.angle_gamma   90.00
#
_symmetry.space_group_name_H-M   'P 1'
#
loop_
_entity.id
_entity.type
_entity.pdbx_description
1 polymer ?
#
loop_
_entity_poly.entity_id
_entity_poly.type
_entity_poly.pdbx_seq_one_letter_code
_entity_poly.pdbx_strand_id
1 'polypeptide(L)'
;KDTDLVSAAGGRRVVKELKAVTGGTKVVSWFSIHQSHASGNVLVKDEKMPNDQIFDGFSYDEGSGKLDNNKAILDDQPLMDLSKVNWDTFPRLLRVGYKEMGVRNADPTQTYVIFDWENGKQAMRFYINGDYKTSAMLTASFDGTILRRVNAR
;
A
#
# COMPACT_ATOMS: atom_id res chain seq x y z
N LYS A 1 -11.80 6.39 -16.93
CA LYS A 1 -10.85 5.37 -16.43
C LYS A 1 -11.05 5.29 -14.93
N ASP A 2 -11.17 4.11 -14.35
CA ASP A 2 -11.24 3.94 -12.90
C ASP A 2 -9.93 4.46 -12.28
N THR A 3 -10.02 5.58 -11.57
CA THR A 3 -8.88 6.24 -10.93
C THR A 3 -8.66 5.76 -9.51
N ASP A 4 -9.56 4.92 -8.96
CA ASP A 4 -9.47 4.48 -7.57
C ASP A 4 -8.38 3.42 -7.38
N LEU A 5 -7.25 3.83 -6.81
CA LEU A 5 -6.15 2.92 -6.49
C LEU A 5 -6.38 2.14 -5.20
N VAL A 6 -7.23 2.62 -4.28
CA VAL A 6 -7.58 1.93 -3.03
C VAL A 6 -8.71 0.94 -3.30
N SER A 7 -8.50 0.11 -4.32
CA SER A 7 -9.44 -0.89 -4.80
C SER A 7 -8.70 -2.14 -5.22
N ALA A 8 -9.43 -3.25 -5.40
CA ALA A 8 -8.84 -4.51 -5.84
C ALA A 8 -8.21 -4.40 -7.24
N ALA A 9 -8.79 -3.60 -8.15
CA ALA A 9 -8.24 -3.36 -9.48
C ALA A 9 -7.09 -2.35 -9.42
N GLY A 10 -7.26 -1.29 -8.63
CA GLY A 10 -6.29 -0.23 -8.40
C GLY A 10 -4.96 -0.73 -7.85
N GLY A 11 -4.99 -1.47 -6.77
CA GLY A 11 -3.79 -2.06 -6.17
C GLY A 11 -3.04 -2.97 -7.15
N ARG A 12 -3.76 -3.80 -7.91
CA ARG A 12 -3.15 -4.64 -8.96
C ARG A 12 -2.49 -3.81 -10.06
N ARG A 13 -3.07 -2.66 -10.45
CA ARG A 13 -2.43 -1.74 -11.40
C ARG A 13 -1.12 -1.18 -10.85
N VAL A 14 -1.11 -0.72 -9.59
CA VAL A 14 0.11 -0.23 -8.93
C VAL A 14 1.20 -1.31 -8.90
N VAL A 15 0.85 -2.54 -8.49
CA VAL A 15 1.81 -3.67 -8.45
C VAL A 15 2.34 -4.03 -9.84
N LYS A 16 1.50 -3.92 -10.88
CA LYS A 16 1.92 -4.15 -12.27
C LYS A 16 2.97 -3.12 -12.70
N GLU A 17 2.73 -1.83 -12.47
CA GLU A 17 3.68 -0.77 -12.83
C GLU A 17 4.96 -0.87 -11.99
N LEU A 18 4.83 -1.16 -10.69
CA LEU A 18 5.96 -1.44 -9.80
C LEU A 18 6.85 -2.54 -10.38
N LYS A 19 6.26 -3.65 -10.82
CA LYS A 19 6.99 -4.76 -11.46
C LYS A 19 7.66 -4.37 -12.76
N ALA A 20 7.00 -3.54 -13.56
CA ALA A 20 7.54 -3.08 -14.82
C ALA A 20 8.80 -2.25 -14.63
N VAL A 21 8.83 -1.35 -13.64
CA VAL A 21 9.95 -0.41 -13.45
C VAL A 21 11.06 -0.92 -12.52
N THR A 22 10.75 -1.83 -11.59
CA THR A 22 11.73 -2.37 -10.63
C THR A 22 12.22 -3.78 -10.96
N GLY A 23 11.52 -4.51 -11.83
CA GLY A 23 11.72 -5.95 -12.03
C GLY A 23 11.18 -6.84 -10.87
N GLY A 24 10.49 -6.26 -9.88
CA GLY A 24 9.99 -6.95 -8.69
C GLY A 24 8.71 -6.33 -8.11
N THR A 25 8.25 -6.84 -6.98
CA THR A 25 7.05 -6.30 -6.28
C THR A 25 7.34 -6.08 -4.81
N LYS A 26 8.62 -6.01 -4.46
CA LYS A 26 9.08 -5.88 -3.08
C LYS A 26 9.21 -4.41 -2.70
N VAL A 27 8.64 -4.07 -1.57
CA VAL A 27 8.59 -2.70 -1.03
C VAL A 27 9.10 -2.68 0.41
N VAL A 28 9.57 -1.52 0.86
CA VAL A 28 9.91 -1.25 2.25
C VAL A 28 8.63 -0.87 3.02
N SER A 29 8.70 -0.88 4.36
CA SER A 29 7.67 -0.28 5.21
C SER A 29 7.34 1.15 4.77
N TRP A 30 6.10 1.57 5.03
CA TRP A 30 5.54 2.88 4.67
C TRP A 30 5.25 3.10 3.18
N PHE A 31 5.36 2.07 2.33
CA PHE A 31 4.74 2.14 1.01
C PHE A 31 3.24 2.37 1.16
N SER A 32 2.70 3.39 0.49
CA SER A 32 1.30 3.78 0.61
C SER A 32 0.59 3.81 -0.73
N ILE A 33 -0.71 3.51 -0.70
CA ILE A 33 -1.62 3.71 -1.82
C ILE A 33 -2.73 4.63 -1.33
N HIS A 34 -2.81 5.80 -1.96
CA HIS A 34 -3.90 6.76 -1.83
C HIS A 34 -4.85 6.61 -3.02
N GLN A 35 -6.01 7.26 -2.98
CA GLN A 35 -7.00 7.12 -4.05
C GLN A 35 -6.44 7.42 -5.45
N SER A 36 -5.55 8.41 -5.60
CA SER A 36 -5.04 8.89 -6.90
C SER A 36 -3.57 8.61 -7.17
N HIS A 37 -2.79 8.20 -6.16
CA HIS A 37 -1.35 7.98 -6.27
C HIS A 37 -0.86 6.90 -5.32
N ALA A 38 0.35 6.39 -5.55
CA ALA A 38 1.03 5.49 -4.62
C ALA A 38 2.51 5.85 -4.57
N SER A 39 3.16 5.65 -3.43
CA SER A 39 4.59 5.91 -3.32
C SER A 39 5.25 5.14 -2.18
N GLY A 40 6.57 5.04 -2.23
CA GLY A 40 7.39 4.46 -1.18
C GLY A 40 8.72 3.94 -1.72
N ASN A 41 9.58 3.45 -0.82
CA ASN A 41 10.85 2.85 -1.19
C ASN A 41 10.65 1.40 -1.64
N VAL A 42 11.36 1.01 -2.70
CA VAL A 42 11.18 -0.29 -3.36
C VAL A 42 12.50 -0.95 -3.68
N LEU A 43 12.52 -2.28 -3.73
CA LEU A 43 13.70 -3.02 -4.17
C LEU A 43 13.73 -3.02 -5.71
N VAL A 44 14.83 -2.52 -6.27
CA VAL A 44 15.12 -2.50 -7.70
C VAL A 44 16.08 -3.63 -8.04
N LYS A 45 15.75 -4.42 -9.05
CA LYS A 45 16.69 -5.39 -9.60
C LYS A 45 17.62 -4.70 -10.57
N ASP A 46 18.92 -4.91 -10.39
CA ASP A 46 19.95 -4.49 -11.34
C ASP A 46 20.73 -5.71 -11.84
N GLU A 47 20.78 -5.90 -13.15
CA GLU A 47 21.47 -7.04 -13.77
C GLU A 47 22.99 -6.99 -13.58
N LYS A 48 23.56 -5.80 -13.37
CA LYS A 48 25.00 -5.60 -13.14
C LYS A 48 25.39 -5.85 -11.68
N MET A 49 24.43 -5.76 -10.77
CA MET A 49 24.61 -5.90 -9.33
C MET A 49 23.58 -6.91 -8.76
N PRO A 50 23.57 -8.17 -9.25
CA PRO A 50 22.50 -9.12 -8.94
C PRO A 50 22.48 -9.59 -7.48
N ASN A 51 23.57 -9.35 -6.74
CA ASN A 51 23.72 -9.73 -5.34
C ASN A 51 23.48 -8.56 -4.38
N ASP A 52 23.40 -7.33 -4.89
CA ASP A 52 23.21 -6.14 -4.06
C ASP A 52 21.72 -5.81 -3.92
N GLN A 53 21.32 -5.36 -2.73
CA GLN A 53 19.98 -4.85 -2.51
C GLN A 53 19.93 -3.36 -2.85
N ILE A 54 19.55 -3.06 -4.09
CA ILE A 54 19.39 -1.68 -4.55
C ILE A 54 17.97 -1.21 -4.29
N PHE A 55 17.86 -0.05 -3.64
CA PHE A 55 16.60 0.61 -3.34
C PHE A 55 16.49 1.92 -4.09
N ASP A 56 15.28 2.30 -4.44
CA ASP A 56 14.93 3.59 -5.05
C ASP A 56 13.53 3.98 -4.57
N GLY A 57 13.18 5.26 -4.70
CA GLY A 57 11.84 5.76 -4.55
C GLY A 57 11.00 5.32 -5.75
N PHE A 58 9.77 4.91 -5.48
CA PHE A 58 8.76 4.68 -6.50
C PHE A 58 7.61 5.65 -6.30
N SER A 59 7.15 6.21 -7.42
CA SER A 59 5.99 7.08 -7.49
C SER A 59 5.03 6.57 -8.58
N TYR A 60 3.75 6.42 -8.25
CA TYR A 60 2.67 6.19 -9.20
C TYR A 60 1.74 7.39 -9.20
N ASP A 61 1.65 8.07 -10.33
CA ASP A 61 0.75 9.19 -10.58
C ASP A 61 0.24 9.13 -12.03
N GLU A 62 -0.93 9.73 -12.28
CA GLU A 62 -1.50 9.90 -13.63
C GLU A 62 -1.61 8.61 -14.48
N GLY A 63 -1.61 7.44 -13.82
CA GLY A 63 -1.72 6.13 -14.47
C GLY A 63 -0.40 5.42 -14.77
N SER A 64 0.74 5.98 -14.36
CA SER A 64 2.08 5.41 -14.62
C SER A 64 2.94 5.36 -13.37
N GLY A 65 3.75 4.32 -13.25
CA GLY A 65 4.80 4.22 -12.23
C GLY A 65 6.15 4.71 -12.77
N LYS A 66 6.94 5.36 -11.91
CA LYS A 66 8.32 5.77 -12.20
C LYS A 66 9.21 5.58 -10.98
N LEU A 67 10.51 5.48 -11.21
CA LEU A 67 11.51 5.58 -10.16
C LEU A 67 11.91 7.04 -9.96
N ASP A 68 12.21 7.40 -8.73
CA ASP A 68 12.62 8.75 -8.36
C ASP A 68 14.11 8.99 -8.68
N ASN A 69 14.85 7.94 -9.07
CA ASN A 69 16.28 7.93 -9.42
C ASN A 69 17.18 8.33 -8.25
N ASN A 70 16.80 7.96 -7.03
CA ASN A 70 17.56 8.22 -5.80
C ASN A 70 18.20 6.93 -5.25
N LYS A 71 18.79 6.13 -6.15
CA LYS A 71 19.27 4.78 -5.85
C LYS A 71 20.27 4.73 -4.69
N ALA A 72 20.07 3.77 -3.79
CA ALA A 72 20.98 3.46 -2.70
C ALA A 72 21.12 1.93 -2.53
N ILE A 73 22.31 1.47 -2.17
CA ILE A 73 22.52 0.09 -1.71
C ILE A 73 22.34 0.09 -0.19
N LEU A 74 21.47 -0.76 0.31
CA LEU A 74 21.21 -0.90 1.75
C LEU A 74 21.16 -2.38 2.12
N ASP A 75 21.81 -2.74 3.22
CA ASP A 75 21.79 -4.09 3.74
C ASP A 75 20.62 -4.31 4.72
N ASP A 76 20.18 -5.56 4.81
CA ASP A 76 19.23 -6.08 5.81
C ASP A 76 17.89 -5.33 5.92
N GLN A 77 17.45 -4.66 4.86
CA GLN A 77 16.17 -3.96 4.86
C GLN A 77 15.00 -4.97 4.82
N PRO A 78 14.07 -4.93 5.79
CA PRO A 78 12.89 -5.80 5.76
C PRO A 78 11.99 -5.48 4.57
N LEU A 79 11.70 -6.50 3.77
CA LEU A 79 10.90 -6.38 2.56
C LEU A 79 9.52 -7.02 2.70
N MET A 80 8.52 -6.33 2.18
CA MET A 80 7.19 -6.87 1.95
C MET A 80 6.99 -7.14 0.47
N ASP A 81 6.23 -8.17 0.12
CA ASP A 81 5.98 -8.54 -1.27
C ASP A 81 4.51 -8.30 -1.61
N LEU A 82 4.24 -7.22 -2.36
CA LEU A 82 2.88 -6.82 -2.69
C LEU A 82 2.17 -7.80 -3.63
N SER A 83 2.89 -8.73 -4.26
CA SER A 83 2.27 -9.81 -5.04
C SER A 83 1.54 -10.84 -4.14
N LYS A 84 1.86 -10.87 -2.84
CA LYS A 84 1.21 -11.76 -1.86
C LYS A 84 -0.10 -11.21 -1.29
N VAL A 85 -0.44 -9.97 -1.61
CA VAL A 85 -1.69 -9.33 -1.15
C VAL A 85 -2.88 -9.97 -1.87
N ASN A 86 -3.86 -10.44 -1.09
CA ASN A 86 -5.15 -10.83 -1.61
C ASN A 86 -6.01 -9.58 -1.83
N TRP A 87 -5.83 -8.95 -3.00
CA TRP A 87 -6.50 -7.71 -3.38
C TRP A 87 -8.03 -7.81 -3.38
N ASP A 88 -8.62 -9.00 -3.55
CA ASP A 88 -10.07 -9.19 -3.54
C ASP A 88 -10.70 -9.03 -2.16
N THR A 89 -9.88 -8.92 -1.11
CA THR A 89 -10.35 -8.65 0.25
C THR A 89 -10.65 -7.17 0.49
N PHE A 90 -10.12 -6.26 -0.34
CA PHE A 90 -10.27 -4.81 -0.19
C PHE A 90 -11.73 -4.36 -0.06
N PRO A 91 -12.67 -4.79 -0.94
CA PRO A 91 -14.06 -4.38 -0.84
C PRO A 91 -14.70 -4.72 0.52
N ARG A 92 -14.33 -5.87 1.11
CA ARG A 92 -14.81 -6.27 2.44
C ARG A 92 -14.17 -5.41 3.54
N LEU A 93 -12.86 -5.22 3.51
CA LEU A 93 -12.13 -4.45 4.52
C LEU A 93 -12.56 -2.98 4.53
N LEU A 94 -12.69 -2.37 3.35
CA LEU A 94 -13.16 -1.00 3.19
C LEU A 94 -14.61 -0.84 3.68
N ARG A 95 -15.50 -1.81 3.39
CA ARG A 95 -16.87 -1.81 3.93
C ARG A 95 -16.88 -1.79 5.46
N VAL A 96 -16.05 -2.62 6.11
CA VAL A 96 -15.90 -2.61 7.57
C VAL A 96 -15.48 -1.22 8.05
N GLY A 97 -14.42 -0.65 7.46
CA GLY A 97 -13.93 0.68 7.80
C GLY A 97 -14.99 1.78 7.65
N TYR A 98 -15.69 1.81 6.51
CA TYR A 98 -16.68 2.84 6.18
C TYR A 98 -17.99 2.73 6.96
N LYS A 99 -18.40 1.52 7.35
CA LYS A 99 -19.76 1.30 7.88
C LYS A 99 -19.81 0.86 9.33
N GLU A 100 -18.76 0.24 9.85
CA GLU A 100 -18.77 -0.37 11.17
C GLU A 100 -17.88 0.35 12.19
N MET A 101 -16.94 1.18 11.75
CA MET A 101 -15.92 1.78 12.63
C MET A 101 -16.25 3.20 13.12
N GLY A 102 -17.48 3.65 12.88
CA GLY A 102 -18.00 4.92 13.42
C GLY A 102 -17.51 6.19 12.72
N VAL A 103 -16.82 6.08 11.58
CA VAL A 103 -16.41 7.25 10.79
C VAL A 103 -17.64 7.94 10.22
N ARG A 104 -17.80 9.23 10.53
CA ARG A 104 -18.96 10.00 10.11
C ARG A 104 -18.81 10.39 8.65
N ASN A 105 -19.78 10.05 7.81
CA ASN A 105 -19.77 10.34 6.36
C ASN A 105 -18.40 10.03 5.74
N ALA A 106 -17.92 8.80 5.93
CA ALA A 106 -16.59 8.42 5.48
C ALA A 106 -16.38 8.77 4.00
N ASP A 107 -15.23 9.37 3.71
CA ASP A 107 -14.85 9.86 2.39
C ASP A 107 -13.84 8.89 1.76
N PRO A 108 -14.23 8.11 0.73
CA PRO A 108 -13.31 7.21 0.06
C PRO A 108 -12.11 7.91 -0.58
N THR A 109 -12.22 9.18 -0.94
CA THR A 109 -11.11 9.94 -1.57
C THR A 109 -10.00 10.27 -0.58
N GLN A 110 -10.32 10.33 0.72
CA GLN A 110 -9.36 10.52 1.81
C GLN A 110 -8.90 9.20 2.44
N THR A 111 -9.35 8.06 1.91
CA THR A 111 -8.94 6.75 2.40
C THR A 111 -7.63 6.36 1.74
N TYR A 112 -6.73 5.79 2.52
CA TYR A 112 -5.45 5.27 2.04
C TYR A 112 -5.04 4.03 2.81
N VAL A 113 -4.17 3.24 2.20
CA VAL A 113 -3.59 2.04 2.82
C VAL A 113 -2.08 2.19 2.89
N ILE A 114 -1.51 1.89 4.05
CA ILE A 114 -0.06 1.77 4.26
C ILE A 114 0.29 0.30 4.42
N PHE A 115 1.33 -0.16 3.73
CA PHE A 115 1.92 -1.47 3.94
C PHE A 115 3.02 -1.36 4.98
N ASP A 116 2.92 -2.16 6.04
CA ASP A 116 3.82 -2.13 7.18
C ASP A 116 3.79 -3.46 7.95
N TRP A 117 4.51 -3.55 9.06
CA TRP A 117 4.57 -4.73 9.91
C TRP A 117 3.63 -4.60 11.12
N GLU A 118 2.91 -5.67 11.45
CA GLU A 118 2.14 -5.81 12.68
C GLU A 118 2.59 -7.10 13.37
N ASN A 119 3.20 -6.99 14.55
CA ASN A 119 3.73 -8.12 15.32
C ASN A 119 4.61 -9.08 14.49
N GLY A 120 5.52 -8.52 13.70
CA GLY A 120 6.45 -9.27 12.83
C GLY A 120 5.82 -9.86 11.57
N LYS A 121 4.55 -9.57 11.27
CA LYS A 121 3.85 -10.03 10.06
C LYS A 121 3.55 -8.87 9.12
N GLN A 122 3.57 -9.14 7.81
CA GLN A 122 3.20 -8.18 6.78
C GLN A 122 1.71 -7.81 6.90
N ALA A 123 1.43 -6.51 6.92
CA ALA A 123 0.11 -5.98 7.19
C ALA A 123 -0.23 -4.78 6.30
N MET A 124 -1.53 -4.57 6.14
CA MET A 124 -2.17 -3.44 5.50
C MET A 124 -2.87 -2.64 6.58
N ARG A 125 -2.50 -1.37 6.73
CA ARG A 125 -3.11 -0.39 7.63
C ARG A 125 -4.00 0.52 6.80
N PHE A 126 -5.31 0.29 6.83
CA PHE A 126 -6.30 1.16 6.19
C PHE A 126 -6.62 2.32 7.13
N TYR A 127 -6.49 3.54 6.61
CA TYR A 127 -6.86 4.78 7.28
C TYR A 127 -8.12 5.32 6.62
N ILE A 128 -9.21 5.34 7.37
CA ILE A 128 -10.53 5.75 6.90
C ILE A 128 -10.87 7.08 7.55
N ASN A 129 -11.03 8.11 6.73
CA ASN A 129 -11.30 9.48 7.18
C ASN A 129 -12.72 9.89 6.78
N GLY A 130 -13.30 10.82 7.54
CA GLY A 130 -14.63 11.37 7.26
C GLY A 130 -14.80 12.77 7.83
N ASP A 131 -16.05 13.20 7.90
CA ASP A 131 -16.42 14.53 8.38
C ASP A 131 -15.95 14.77 9.82
N TYR A 132 -15.81 16.06 10.16
CA TYR A 132 -15.43 16.55 11.48
C TYR A 132 -14.12 15.94 12.03
N LYS A 133 -13.20 15.57 11.13
CA LYS A 133 -11.92 14.93 11.47
C LYS A 133 -12.08 13.57 12.17
N THR A 134 -13.22 12.90 11.99
CA THR A 134 -13.39 11.52 12.44
C THR A 134 -12.51 10.62 11.60
N SER A 135 -11.76 9.74 12.26
CA SER A 135 -10.83 8.82 11.58
C SER A 135 -10.77 7.48 12.29
N ALA A 136 -10.72 6.40 11.52
CA ALA A 136 -10.58 5.04 12.02
C ALA A 136 -9.39 4.36 11.33
N MET A 137 -8.80 3.38 12.02
CA MET A 137 -7.71 2.56 11.48
C MET A 137 -8.07 1.08 11.56
N LEU A 138 -8.01 0.39 10.43
CA LEU A 138 -8.19 -1.05 10.32
C LEU A 138 -6.86 -1.68 9.88
N THR A 139 -6.29 -2.55 10.71
CA THR A 139 -5.11 -3.33 10.35
C THR A 139 -5.53 -4.74 9.95
N ALA A 140 -5.09 -5.20 8.78
CA ALA A 140 -5.33 -6.55 8.29
C ALA A 140 -4.03 -7.19 7.77
N SER A 141 -3.91 -8.51 7.82
CA SER A 141 -2.85 -9.24 7.12
C SER A 141 -3.10 -9.27 5.61
N PHE A 142 -2.08 -9.63 4.82
CA PHE A 142 -2.16 -9.66 3.35
C PHE A 142 -3.22 -10.64 2.80
N ASP A 143 -3.64 -11.65 3.56
CA ASP A 143 -4.75 -12.55 3.22
C ASP A 143 -6.14 -11.95 3.52
N GLY A 144 -6.19 -10.75 4.11
CA GLY A 144 -7.38 -10.01 4.48
C GLY A 144 -7.90 -10.28 5.89
N THR A 145 -7.23 -11.08 6.72
CA THR A 145 -7.65 -11.29 8.12
C THR A 145 -7.50 -10.00 8.92
N ILE A 146 -8.56 -9.55 9.60
CA ILE A 146 -8.52 -8.35 10.44
C ILE A 146 -7.73 -8.67 11.71
N LEU A 147 -6.67 -7.90 11.97
CA LEU A 147 -5.79 -8.04 13.12
C LEU A 147 -6.14 -7.05 14.24
N ARG A 148 -6.51 -5.83 13.87
CA ARG A 148 -6.79 -4.75 14.83
C ARG A 148 -7.78 -3.73 14.27
N ARG A 149 -8.62 -3.19 15.15
CA ARG A 149 -9.52 -2.06 14.88
C ARG A 149 -9.23 -0.94 15.86
N VAL A 150 -9.14 0.29 15.36
CA VAL A 150 -9.19 1.52 16.15
C VAL A 150 -10.34 2.34 15.60
N ASN A 151 -11.45 2.40 16.35
CA ASN A 151 -12.66 3.08 15.91
C ASN A 151 -12.49 4.60 15.95
N ALA A 152 -13.36 5.28 15.22
CA ALA A 152 -13.43 6.73 15.21
C ALA A 152 -13.66 7.31 16.61
N ARG A 153 -12.99 8.43 16.86
CA ARG A 153 -13.25 9.33 17.99
C ARG A 153 -14.02 10.55 17.51
#